data_AF-A0A7W5JVX6-F1
#
_entry.id   AF-A0A7W5JVX6-F1
#
_cell.length_a   1.000
_cell.length_b   1.000
_cell.length_c   1.000
_cell.angle_alpha   90.00
_cell.angle_beta   90.00
_cell.angle_gamma   90.00
#
_symmetry.space_group_name_H-M   'P 1'
#
loop_
_entity.id
_entity.type
_entity.pdbx_description
1 polymer ?
#
loop_
_entity_poly.entity_id
_entity_poly.type
_entity_poly.pdbx_seq_one_letter_code
_entity_poly.pdbx_strand_id
1 'polypeptide(L)'
;MLRGQSLAGGPLLIVIGEALLVLCSLSYLVWWTITFRPSGRTPGGGGPFLAGAVLGGVGGLALLAVAIAALLPRASWLALGATVVGGVLVGALLVHVTSSVAHRQLTTELPLIIVWTTMQLAAGVTLRTAGVLAAPAASAWILATAVATLVGLACYLVFYRLAPAPAYWVGMVPLALDGVVAAVLAVIVTVARAPSL
;
A
#
# COMPACT_ATOMS: atom_id res chain seq x y z
N MET A 1 -31.60 -16.99 -11.84
CA MET A 1 -30.21 -17.43 -11.61
C MET A 1 -29.33 -16.19 -11.39
N LEU A 2 -28.35 -16.29 -10.46
CA LEU A 2 -27.23 -15.36 -10.22
C LEU A 2 -27.40 -14.13 -9.29
N ARG A 3 -28.17 -14.24 -8.20
CA ARG A 3 -28.05 -13.30 -7.05
C ARG A 3 -26.98 -13.70 -6.02
N GLY A 4 -26.41 -14.90 -6.16
CA GLY A 4 -25.46 -15.50 -5.21
C GLY A 4 -23.97 -15.43 -5.61
N GLN A 5 -23.64 -14.90 -6.79
CA GLN A 5 -22.23 -14.87 -7.27
C GLN A 5 -21.53 -13.51 -7.14
N SER A 6 -22.25 -12.42 -6.88
CA SER A 6 -21.64 -11.07 -6.80
C SER A 6 -21.13 -10.69 -5.39
N LEU A 7 -21.58 -11.38 -4.34
CA LEU A 7 -21.22 -11.09 -2.94
C LEU A 7 -19.95 -11.83 -2.45
N ALA A 8 -19.47 -12.81 -3.20
CA ALA A 8 -18.29 -13.59 -2.84
C ALA A 8 -16.96 -13.04 -3.41
N GLY A 9 -16.99 -12.26 -4.50
CA GLY A 9 -15.78 -11.85 -5.22
C GLY A 9 -15.05 -10.63 -4.65
N GLY A 10 -15.69 -9.46 -4.60
CA GLY A 10 -15.00 -8.19 -4.34
C GLY A 10 -14.20 -8.15 -3.03
N PRO A 11 -14.82 -8.36 -1.85
CA PRO A 11 -14.08 -8.31 -0.59
C PRO A 11 -13.05 -9.43 -0.42
N LEU A 12 -13.27 -10.61 -1.03
CA LEU A 12 -12.26 -11.68 -1.02
C LEU A 12 -11.05 -11.29 -1.88
N LEU A 13 -11.27 -10.68 -3.04
CA LEU A 13 -10.21 -10.14 -3.89
C LEU A 13 -9.44 -9.01 -3.20
N ILE A 14 -10.09 -8.20 -2.35
CA ILE A 14 -9.37 -7.28 -1.46
C ILE A 14 -8.44 -8.06 -0.54
N VAL A 15 -8.93 -9.04 0.21
CA VAL A 15 -8.11 -9.81 1.17
C VAL A 15 -6.92 -10.48 0.47
N ILE A 16 -7.12 -11.08 -0.70
CA ILE A 16 -6.03 -11.69 -1.48
C ILE A 16 -5.06 -10.62 -2.00
N GLY A 17 -5.58 -9.48 -2.48
CA GLY A 17 -4.76 -8.35 -2.94
C GLY A 17 -3.87 -7.80 -1.82
N GLU A 18 -4.43 -7.54 -0.65
CA GLU A 18 -3.68 -7.13 0.55
C GLU A 18 -2.65 -8.19 0.97
N ALA A 19 -2.99 -9.49 0.92
CA ALA A 19 -2.04 -10.55 1.22
C ALA A 19 -0.86 -10.59 0.24
N LEU A 20 -1.09 -10.29 -1.04
CA LEU A 20 -0.01 -10.13 -2.03
C LEU A 20 0.84 -8.88 -1.76
N LEU A 21 0.23 -7.78 -1.28
CA LEU A 21 0.97 -6.60 -0.83
C LEU A 21 1.81 -6.88 0.43
N VAL A 22 1.32 -7.69 1.36
CA VAL A 22 2.12 -8.18 2.50
C VAL A 22 3.29 -9.03 2.00
N LEU A 23 3.05 -9.96 1.08
CA LEU A 23 4.11 -10.76 0.47
C LEU A 23 5.13 -9.89 -0.27
N CYS A 24 4.67 -8.84 -0.96
CA CYS A 24 5.50 -7.85 -1.61
C CYS A 24 6.45 -7.19 -0.60
N SER A 25 5.89 -6.67 0.49
CA SER A 25 6.64 -6.04 1.57
C SER A 25 7.68 -6.99 2.17
N LEU A 26 7.27 -8.19 2.58
CA LEU A 26 8.18 -9.17 3.18
C LEU A 26 9.32 -9.56 2.23
N SER A 27 8.99 -9.82 0.95
CA SER A 27 9.98 -10.20 -0.05
C SER A 27 10.98 -9.06 -0.30
N TYR A 28 10.50 -7.82 -0.40
CA TYR A 28 11.37 -6.67 -0.57
C TYR A 28 12.25 -6.43 0.65
N LEU A 29 11.73 -6.58 1.87
CA LEU A 29 12.52 -6.43 3.09
C LEU A 29 13.63 -7.49 3.17
N VAL A 30 13.35 -8.73 2.80
CA VAL A 30 14.39 -9.77 2.68
C VAL A 30 15.43 -9.36 1.64
N TRP A 31 15.01 -8.96 0.45
CA TRP A 31 15.92 -8.44 -0.58
C TRP A 31 16.79 -7.30 -0.05
N TRP A 32 16.20 -6.31 0.61
CA TRP A 32 16.89 -5.18 1.21
C TRP A 32 17.96 -5.62 2.21
N THR A 33 17.61 -6.55 3.11
CA THR A 33 18.57 -7.05 4.11
C THR A 33 19.73 -7.84 3.51
N ILE A 34 19.57 -8.43 2.33
CA ILE A 34 20.64 -9.15 1.63
C ILE A 34 21.51 -8.16 0.86
N THR A 35 20.88 -7.24 0.14
CA THR A 35 21.55 -6.33 -0.80
C THR A 35 22.26 -5.17 -0.11
N PHE A 36 21.66 -4.57 0.92
CA PHE A 36 22.18 -3.38 1.57
C PHE A 36 22.84 -3.66 2.92
N ARG A 37 23.07 -4.93 3.27
CA ARG A 37 23.71 -5.29 4.54
C ARG A 37 25.06 -4.58 4.67
N PRO A 38 25.34 -3.90 5.80
CA PRO A 38 26.65 -3.28 6.05
C PRO A 38 27.67 -4.34 6.48
N SER A 39 27.99 -5.30 5.61
CA SER A 39 28.90 -6.43 5.88
C SER A 39 30.16 -6.42 5.01
N GLY A 40 30.33 -5.44 4.12
CA GLY A 40 31.48 -5.31 3.21
C GLY A 40 31.59 -6.43 2.16
N ARG A 41 30.62 -7.35 2.11
CA ARG A 41 30.57 -8.47 1.16
C ARG A 41 29.73 -8.14 -0.06
N THR A 42 30.13 -8.62 -1.21
CA THR A 42 29.33 -8.55 -2.44
C THR A 42 28.01 -9.29 -2.23
N PRO A 43 26.85 -8.65 -2.42
CA PRO A 43 25.57 -9.33 -2.23
C PRO A 43 25.37 -10.45 -3.25
N GLY A 44 25.06 -11.66 -2.78
CA GLY A 44 24.65 -12.79 -3.61
C GLY A 44 23.21 -13.22 -3.27
N GLY A 45 22.43 -13.62 -4.29
CA GLY A 45 21.14 -14.31 -4.07
C GLY A 45 19.90 -13.45 -3.82
N GLY A 46 19.95 -12.12 -3.96
CA GLY A 46 18.78 -11.25 -3.76
C GLY A 46 17.73 -11.29 -4.88
N GLY A 47 18.12 -11.65 -6.10
CA GLY A 47 17.26 -11.55 -7.31
C GLY A 47 15.86 -12.17 -7.16
N PRO A 48 15.71 -13.41 -6.66
CA PRO A 48 14.40 -14.05 -6.50
C PRO A 48 13.46 -13.30 -5.55
N PHE A 49 13.98 -12.71 -4.47
CA PHE A 49 13.18 -11.94 -3.51
C PHE A 49 12.69 -10.61 -4.11
N LEU A 50 13.52 -9.95 -4.92
CA LEU A 50 13.09 -8.77 -5.66
C LEU A 50 12.01 -9.12 -6.69
N ALA A 51 12.16 -10.24 -7.41
CA ALA A 51 11.13 -10.72 -8.32
C ALA A 51 9.81 -11.02 -7.58
N GLY A 52 9.88 -11.69 -6.43
CA GLY A 52 8.73 -11.92 -5.55
C GLY A 52 8.07 -10.62 -5.09
N ALA A 53 8.86 -9.60 -4.75
CA ALA A 53 8.36 -8.28 -4.40
C ALA A 53 7.58 -7.64 -5.56
N VAL A 54 8.16 -7.64 -6.77
CA VAL A 54 7.50 -7.07 -7.96
C VAL A 54 6.21 -7.81 -8.29
N LEU A 55 6.25 -9.15 -8.32
CA LEU A 55 5.07 -9.97 -8.64
C LEU A 55 3.96 -9.80 -7.59
N GLY A 56 4.32 -9.78 -6.30
CA GLY A 56 3.38 -9.52 -5.22
C GLY A 56 2.78 -8.11 -5.30
N GLY A 57 3.60 -7.09 -5.56
CA GLY A 57 3.16 -5.70 -5.65
C GLY A 57 2.19 -5.48 -6.81
N VAL A 58 2.60 -5.88 -8.03
CA VAL A 58 1.75 -5.73 -9.23
C VAL A 58 0.49 -6.59 -9.12
N GLY A 59 0.62 -7.84 -8.67
CA GLY A 59 -0.51 -8.74 -8.46
C GLY A 59 -1.50 -8.20 -7.42
N GLY A 60 -0.99 -7.68 -6.31
CA GLY A 60 -1.81 -7.05 -5.26
C GLY A 60 -2.59 -5.85 -5.79
N LEU A 61 -1.90 -4.89 -6.44
CA LEU A 61 -2.54 -3.72 -7.04
C LEU A 61 -3.59 -4.10 -8.09
N ALA A 62 -3.32 -5.10 -8.93
CA ALA A 62 -4.27 -5.58 -9.94
C ALA A 62 -5.52 -6.19 -9.30
N LEU A 63 -5.37 -7.02 -8.27
CA LEU A 63 -6.50 -7.60 -7.54
C LEU A 63 -7.33 -6.54 -6.81
N LEU A 64 -6.68 -5.54 -6.21
CA LEU A 64 -7.38 -4.41 -5.59
C LEU A 64 -8.18 -3.61 -6.63
N ALA A 65 -7.60 -3.35 -7.81
CA ALA A 65 -8.31 -2.67 -8.89
C ALA A 65 -9.54 -3.47 -9.38
N VAL A 66 -9.40 -4.79 -9.58
CA VAL A 66 -10.51 -5.67 -9.96
C VAL A 66 -11.58 -5.71 -8.86
N ALA A 67 -11.18 -5.78 -7.60
CA ALA A 67 -12.09 -5.76 -6.46
C ALA A 67 -12.88 -4.45 -6.36
N ILE A 68 -12.21 -3.30 -6.56
CA ILE A 68 -12.84 -1.98 -6.61
C ILE A 68 -13.86 -1.94 -7.74
N ALA A 69 -13.50 -2.38 -8.95
CA ALA A 69 -14.41 -2.44 -10.08
C ALA A 69 -15.64 -3.33 -9.81
N ALA A 70 -15.43 -4.49 -9.17
CA ALA A 70 -16.51 -5.40 -8.79
C ALA A 70 -17.46 -4.82 -7.73
N LEU A 71 -16.94 -3.95 -6.84
CA LEU A 71 -17.73 -3.28 -5.79
C LEU A 71 -18.37 -1.97 -6.26
N LEU A 72 -17.94 -1.43 -7.41
CA LEU A 72 -18.37 -0.13 -7.93
C LEU A 72 -19.90 0.04 -8.05
N PRO A 73 -20.70 -0.98 -8.45
CA PRO A 73 -22.15 -0.85 -8.53
C PRO A 73 -22.84 -0.56 -7.18
N ARG A 74 -22.14 -0.78 -6.07
CA ARG A 74 -22.63 -0.52 -4.70
C ARG A 74 -21.89 0.63 -4.03
N ALA A 75 -20.74 1.03 -4.56
CA ALA A 75 -19.88 2.04 -3.98
C ALA A 75 -20.21 3.44 -4.52
N SER A 76 -19.73 4.48 -3.83
CA SER A 76 -19.83 5.85 -4.32
C SER A 76 -18.73 6.13 -5.33
N TRP A 77 -19.10 6.21 -6.61
CA TRP A 77 -18.19 6.59 -7.69
C TRP A 77 -17.59 8.00 -7.50
N LEU A 78 -18.35 8.92 -6.89
CA LEU A 78 -17.87 10.26 -6.55
C LEU A 78 -16.75 10.21 -5.52
N ALA A 79 -16.94 9.43 -4.44
CA ALA A 79 -15.93 9.31 -3.39
C ALA A 79 -14.67 8.60 -3.90
N LEU A 80 -14.83 7.55 -4.70
CA LEU A 80 -13.72 6.87 -5.35
C LEU A 80 -12.98 7.81 -6.32
N GLY A 81 -13.71 8.49 -7.21
CA GLY A 81 -13.14 9.44 -8.17
C GLY A 81 -12.38 10.57 -7.48
N ALA A 82 -12.96 11.16 -6.43
CA ALA A 82 -12.29 12.16 -5.61
C ALA A 82 -11.01 11.63 -4.95
N THR A 83 -11.02 10.37 -4.49
CA THR A 83 -9.84 9.72 -3.89
C THR A 83 -8.72 9.53 -4.92
N VAL A 84 -9.04 9.02 -6.11
CA VAL A 84 -8.06 8.79 -7.18
C VAL A 84 -7.50 10.10 -7.71
N VAL A 85 -8.37 11.07 -8.04
CA VAL A 85 -7.96 12.39 -8.52
C VAL A 85 -7.16 13.12 -7.43
N GLY A 86 -7.59 13.06 -6.18
CA GLY A 86 -6.86 13.61 -5.05
C GLY A 86 -5.47 13.01 -4.90
N GLY A 87 -5.33 11.68 -5.01
CA GLY A 87 -4.04 10.99 -4.99
C GLY A 87 -3.11 11.46 -6.12
N VAL A 88 -3.63 11.63 -7.33
CA VAL A 88 -2.86 12.17 -8.47
C VAL A 88 -2.41 13.61 -8.21
N LEU A 89 -3.31 14.48 -7.76
CA LEU A 89 -3.01 15.90 -7.51
C LEU A 89 -2.02 16.08 -6.36
N VAL A 90 -2.23 15.38 -5.24
CA VAL A 90 -1.31 15.37 -4.10
C VAL A 90 0.03 14.78 -4.51
N GLY A 91 0.04 13.70 -5.30
CA GLY A 91 1.26 13.10 -5.83
C GLY A 91 2.06 14.07 -6.71
N ALA A 92 1.40 14.76 -7.64
CA ALA A 92 2.02 15.78 -8.47
C ALA A 92 2.59 16.93 -7.64
N LEU A 93 1.84 17.39 -6.63
CA LEU A 93 2.31 18.41 -5.68
C LEU A 93 3.54 17.94 -4.90
N LEU A 94 3.54 16.71 -4.38
CA LEU A 94 4.67 16.15 -3.65
C LEU A 94 5.91 16.01 -4.54
N VAL A 95 5.75 15.55 -5.78
CA VAL A 95 6.85 15.51 -6.75
C VAL A 95 7.39 16.91 -7.01
N HIS A 96 6.52 17.89 -7.22
CA HIS A 96 6.94 19.27 -7.45
C HIS A 96 7.69 19.85 -6.24
N VAL A 97 7.12 19.74 -5.04
CA VAL A 97 7.73 20.29 -3.81
C VAL A 97 9.04 19.60 -3.48
N THR A 98 9.12 18.27 -3.58
CA THR A 98 10.35 17.54 -3.25
C THR A 98 11.46 17.83 -4.26
N SER A 99 11.14 17.93 -5.55
CA SER A 99 12.14 18.24 -6.59
C SER A 99 12.59 19.70 -6.60
N SER A 100 11.67 20.65 -6.47
CA SER A 100 11.98 22.08 -6.61
C SER A 100 12.41 22.76 -5.31
N VAL A 101 11.77 22.42 -4.18
CA VAL A 101 12.01 23.08 -2.88
C VAL A 101 13.00 22.29 -2.04
N ALA A 102 12.84 20.97 -1.96
CA ALA A 102 13.74 20.11 -1.18
C ALA A 102 14.97 19.65 -1.98
N HIS A 103 15.05 20.01 -3.28
CA HIS A 103 16.11 19.63 -4.22
C HIS A 103 16.41 18.11 -4.21
N ARG A 104 15.36 17.30 -4.06
CA ARG A 104 15.45 15.84 -4.11
C ARG A 104 15.39 15.35 -5.54
N GLN A 105 16.28 14.43 -5.89
CA GLN A 105 16.10 13.62 -7.09
C GLN A 105 14.85 12.74 -6.92
N LEU A 106 14.01 12.69 -7.96
CA LEU A 106 12.89 11.78 -7.99
C LEU A 106 13.41 10.33 -8.06
N THR A 107 13.11 9.55 -7.03
CA THR A 107 13.38 8.11 -6.97
C THR A 107 12.07 7.34 -7.10
N THR A 108 12.14 6.01 -7.20
CA THR A 108 10.97 5.14 -7.23
C THR A 108 10.19 5.12 -5.92
N GLU A 109 10.79 5.54 -4.80
CA GLU A 109 10.18 5.52 -3.47
C GLU A 109 8.97 6.45 -3.39
N LEU A 110 9.09 7.68 -3.90
CA LEU A 110 8.00 8.66 -3.82
C LEU A 110 6.75 8.22 -4.63
N PRO A 111 6.87 7.79 -5.91
CA PRO A 111 5.76 7.17 -6.63
C PRO A 111 5.17 5.96 -5.91
N LEU A 112 5.99 5.09 -5.30
CA LEU A 112 5.48 3.93 -4.55
C LEU A 112 4.64 4.36 -3.35
N ILE A 113 5.10 5.33 -2.56
CA ILE A 113 4.34 5.90 -1.44
C ILE A 113 2.98 6.43 -1.92
N ILE A 114 2.97 7.19 -3.02
CA ILE A 114 1.75 7.78 -3.58
C ILE A 114 0.79 6.70 -4.09
N VAL A 115 1.28 5.76 -4.90
CA VAL A 115 0.46 4.69 -5.50
C VAL A 115 -0.11 3.78 -4.43
N TRP A 116 0.72 3.35 -3.47
CA TRP A 116 0.27 2.51 -2.37
C TRP A 116 -0.80 3.20 -1.54
N THR A 117 -0.54 4.43 -1.09
CA THR A 117 -1.48 5.22 -0.30
C THR A 117 -2.80 5.43 -1.05
N THR A 118 -2.73 5.80 -2.33
CA THR A 118 -3.93 6.05 -3.15
C THR A 118 -4.73 4.77 -3.34
N MET A 119 -4.08 3.64 -3.61
CA MET A 119 -4.75 2.36 -3.77
C MET A 119 -5.39 1.90 -2.47
N GLN A 120 -4.67 2.01 -1.35
CA GLN A 120 -5.24 1.75 -0.02
C GLN A 120 -6.49 2.60 0.13
N LEU A 121 -6.38 3.94 0.14
CA LEU A 121 -7.51 4.86 0.31
C LEU A 121 -8.70 4.54 -0.61
N ALA A 122 -8.44 4.22 -1.88
CA ALA A 122 -9.47 3.82 -2.84
C ALA A 122 -10.18 2.51 -2.43
N ALA A 123 -9.45 1.50 -1.99
CA ALA A 123 -10.02 0.24 -1.50
C ALA A 123 -10.92 0.46 -0.28
N GLY A 124 -10.45 1.17 0.75
CA GLY A 124 -11.26 1.37 1.94
C GLY A 124 -12.44 2.34 1.77
N VAL A 125 -12.32 3.38 0.95
CA VAL A 125 -13.47 4.24 0.57
C VAL A 125 -14.52 3.42 -0.20
N THR A 126 -14.07 2.55 -1.12
CA THR A 126 -14.97 1.66 -1.87
C THR A 126 -15.67 0.70 -0.91
N LEU A 127 -14.95 0.04 -0.01
CA LEU A 127 -15.51 -0.86 0.99
C LEU A 127 -16.49 -0.15 1.94
N ARG A 128 -16.16 1.07 2.38
CA ARG A 128 -17.01 1.87 3.25
C ARG A 128 -18.32 2.24 2.55
N THR A 129 -18.22 2.76 1.33
CA THR A 129 -19.39 3.25 0.59
C THR A 129 -20.23 2.11 0.02
N ALA A 130 -19.65 0.95 -0.24
CA ALA A 130 -20.37 -0.28 -0.60
C ALA A 130 -21.08 -0.97 0.58
N GLY A 131 -20.93 -0.45 1.80
CA GLY A 131 -21.53 -0.98 3.03
C GLY A 131 -20.84 -2.23 3.58
N VAL A 132 -19.60 -2.51 3.16
CA VAL A 132 -18.80 -3.65 3.67
C VAL A 132 -18.10 -3.28 4.97
N LEU A 133 -17.60 -2.04 5.09
CA LEU A 133 -16.96 -1.54 6.31
C LEU A 133 -17.86 -0.56 7.08
N ALA A 134 -17.92 -0.76 8.39
CA ALA A 134 -18.49 0.20 9.32
C ALA A 134 -17.64 1.48 9.37
N ALA A 135 -18.26 2.62 9.69
CA ALA A 135 -17.58 3.92 9.71
C ALA A 135 -16.36 3.97 10.67
N PRO A 136 -16.42 3.40 11.89
CA PRO A 136 -15.27 3.40 12.80
C PRO A 136 -14.08 2.61 12.24
N ALA A 137 -14.33 1.43 11.67
CA ALA A 137 -13.29 0.58 11.08
C ALA A 137 -12.63 1.26 9.86
N ALA A 138 -13.43 1.87 8.98
CA ALA A 138 -12.92 2.63 7.85
C ALA A 138 -12.08 3.84 8.32
N SER A 139 -12.52 4.57 9.34
CA SER A 139 -11.80 5.73 9.87
C SER A 139 -10.46 5.34 10.50
N ALA A 140 -10.45 4.27 11.31
CA ALA A 140 -9.23 3.75 11.92
C ALA A 140 -8.20 3.30 10.87
N TRP A 141 -8.66 2.64 9.80
CA TRP A 141 -7.79 2.24 8.72
C TRP A 141 -7.28 3.44 7.89
N ILE A 142 -8.13 4.45 7.58
CA ILE A 142 -7.67 5.69 6.90
C ILE A 142 -6.57 6.36 7.71
N LEU A 143 -6.74 6.45 9.03
CA LEU A 143 -5.75 7.01 9.93
C LEU A 143 -4.44 6.20 9.89
N ALA A 144 -4.52 4.87 9.92
CA ALA A 144 -3.35 4.00 9.83
C ALA A 144 -2.59 4.21 8.50
N THR A 145 -3.31 4.28 7.37
CA THR A 145 -2.73 4.59 6.06
C THR A 145 -2.07 5.96 6.07
N ALA A 146 -2.74 7.01 6.58
CA ALA A 146 -2.18 8.35 6.64
C ALA A 146 -0.90 8.41 7.48
N VAL A 147 -0.87 7.73 8.63
CA VAL A 147 0.34 7.64 9.47
C VAL A 147 1.47 6.94 8.72
N ALA A 148 1.21 5.81 8.05
CA ALA A 148 2.22 5.11 7.26
C ALA A 148 2.78 6.00 6.13
N THR A 149 1.92 6.72 5.40
CA THR A 149 2.33 7.68 4.36
C THR A 149 3.22 8.78 4.94
N LEU A 150 2.84 9.38 6.06
CA LEU A 150 3.61 10.46 6.69
C LEU A 150 4.97 9.97 7.18
N VAL A 151 5.04 8.78 7.77
CA VAL A 151 6.32 8.16 8.14
C VAL A 151 7.14 7.86 6.89
N GLY A 152 6.53 7.32 5.83
CA GLY A 152 7.18 7.07 4.55
C GLY A 152 7.79 8.33 3.94
N LEU A 153 7.05 9.43 3.94
CA LEU A 153 7.53 10.74 3.48
C LEU A 153 8.65 11.28 4.37
N ALA A 154 8.55 11.13 5.69
CA ALA A 154 9.62 11.54 6.60
C ALA A 154 10.91 10.77 6.31
N CYS A 155 10.83 9.43 6.19
CA CYS A 155 11.94 8.58 5.79
C CYS A 155 12.53 9.01 4.44
N TYR A 156 11.67 9.20 3.42
CA TYR A 156 12.07 9.65 2.09
C TYR A 156 12.83 10.99 2.12
N LEU A 157 12.43 11.94 2.97
CA LEU A 157 13.08 13.25 3.07
C LEU A 157 14.42 13.20 3.81
N VAL A 158 14.59 12.31 4.79
CA VAL A 158 15.84 12.23 5.57
C VAL A 158 16.85 11.23 5.02
N PHE A 159 16.43 10.24 4.22
CA PHE A 159 17.24 9.08 3.81
C PHE A 159 18.68 9.40 3.40
N TYR A 160 18.88 10.26 2.39
CA TYR A 160 20.25 10.59 1.92
C TYR A 160 21.04 11.55 2.82
N ARG A 161 20.47 12.02 3.93
CA ARG A 161 21.17 12.84 4.93
C ARG A 161 21.77 11.98 6.05
N LEU A 162 21.46 10.70 6.07
CA LEU A 162 21.85 9.78 7.13
C LEU A 162 23.19 9.09 6.80
N ALA A 163 23.94 8.76 7.84
CA ALA A 163 25.08 7.85 7.73
C ALA A 163 24.60 6.45 7.26
N PRO A 164 25.50 5.59 6.73
CA PRO A 164 25.09 4.31 6.14
C PRO A 164 24.29 3.39 7.06
N ALA A 165 24.65 3.29 8.34
CA ALA A 165 23.95 2.44 9.31
C ALA A 165 22.49 2.90 9.59
N PRO A 166 22.22 4.17 9.93
CA PRO A 166 20.84 4.64 10.07
C PRO A 166 20.07 4.66 8.74
N ALA A 167 20.72 4.93 7.60
CA ALA A 167 20.08 4.84 6.29
C ALA A 167 19.57 3.42 5.98
N TYR A 168 20.36 2.39 6.32
CA TYR A 168 19.96 0.98 6.16
C TYR A 168 18.64 0.67 6.88
N TRP A 169 18.48 1.13 8.12
CA TRP A 169 17.25 0.90 8.88
C TRP A 169 16.09 1.77 8.39
N VAL A 170 16.34 3.06 8.14
CA VAL A 170 15.31 4.00 7.68
C VAL A 170 14.73 3.59 6.34
N GLY A 171 15.51 3.00 5.44
CA GLY A 171 14.99 2.51 4.15
C GLY A 171 14.02 1.32 4.26
N MET A 172 14.02 0.59 5.38
CA MET A 172 13.08 -0.52 5.61
C MET A 172 11.73 -0.06 6.14
N VAL A 173 11.72 1.04 6.90
CA VAL A 173 10.55 1.48 7.69
C VAL A 173 9.29 1.73 6.83
N PRO A 174 9.35 2.47 5.69
CA PRO A 174 8.16 2.80 4.93
C PRO A 174 7.40 1.55 4.48
N LEU A 175 8.13 0.61 3.84
CA LEU A 175 7.50 -0.56 3.28
C LEU A 175 7.02 -1.54 4.36
N ALA A 176 7.76 -1.65 5.48
CA ALA A 176 7.33 -2.46 6.62
C ALA A 176 5.99 -1.95 7.20
N LEU A 177 5.83 -0.62 7.34
CA LEU A 177 4.59 -0.02 7.81
C LEU A 177 3.45 -0.21 6.80
N ASP A 178 3.72 -0.02 5.52
CA ASP A 178 2.76 -0.25 4.44
C ASP A 178 2.28 -1.70 4.39
N GLY A 179 3.18 -2.67 4.60
CA GLY A 179 2.85 -4.09 4.77
C GLY A 179 1.97 -4.36 5.99
N VAL A 180 2.23 -3.70 7.12
CA VAL A 180 1.36 -3.79 8.32
C VAL A 180 -0.02 -3.21 8.02
N VAL A 181 -0.12 -2.05 7.36
CA VAL A 181 -1.40 -1.45 6.96
C VAL A 181 -2.19 -2.38 6.05
N ALA A 182 -1.53 -3.03 5.09
CA ALA A 182 -2.16 -4.02 4.23
C ALA A 182 -2.68 -5.23 5.02
N ALA A 183 -1.87 -5.80 5.92
CA ALA A 183 -2.28 -6.89 6.80
C ALA A 183 -3.49 -6.50 7.67
N VAL A 184 -3.49 -5.28 8.22
CA VAL A 184 -4.59 -4.76 9.04
C VAL A 184 -5.88 -4.66 8.21
N LEU A 185 -5.82 -4.13 6.99
CA LEU A 185 -7.00 -4.06 6.13
C LEU A 185 -7.55 -5.46 5.79
N ALA A 186 -6.66 -6.41 5.46
CA ALA A 186 -7.03 -7.80 5.20
C ALA A 186 -7.77 -8.42 6.40
N VAL A 187 -7.26 -8.21 7.62
CA VAL A 187 -7.87 -8.71 8.86
C VAL A 187 -9.23 -8.05 9.10
N ILE A 188 -9.33 -6.72 8.98
CA ILE A 188 -10.58 -5.98 9.18
C ILE A 188 -11.66 -6.51 8.22
N VAL A 189 -11.33 -6.68 6.93
CA VAL A 189 -12.28 -7.17 5.92
C VAL A 189 -12.66 -8.63 6.18
N THR A 190 -11.71 -9.46 6.61
CA THR A 190 -11.97 -10.87 6.94
C THR A 190 -12.93 -10.99 8.13
N VAL A 191 -12.70 -10.21 9.20
CA VAL A 191 -13.56 -10.19 10.39
C VAL A 191 -14.94 -9.63 10.05
N ALA A 192 -15.03 -8.58 9.24
CA ALA A 192 -16.31 -8.02 8.79
C ALA A 192 -17.16 -9.00 7.96
N ARG A 193 -16.55 -10.06 7.41
CA ARG A 193 -17.24 -11.13 6.67
C ARG A 193 -17.60 -12.34 7.51
N ALA A 194 -17.07 -12.49 8.72
CA ALA A 194 -17.42 -13.61 9.58
C ALA A 194 -18.89 -13.45 10.01
N PRO A 195 -19.72 -14.51 9.94
CA PRO A 195 -21.08 -14.45 10.46
C PRO A 195 -21.01 -14.12 11.96
N SER A 196 -21.74 -13.07 12.37
CA SER A 196 -21.93 -12.76 13.78
C SER A 196 -22.58 -13.98 14.46
N LEU A 197 -21.82 -14.66 15.32
CA LEU A 197 -22.28 -15.75 16.17
C LEU A 197 -23.36 -15.27 17.15
#